data_AF-H1V8D2-F1
#
_entry.id   AF-H1V8D2-F1
#
_cell.length_a   1.000
_cell.length_b   1.000
_cell.length_c   1.000
_cell.angle_alpha   90.00
_cell.angle_beta   90.00
_cell.angle_gamma   90.00
#
_symmetry.space_group_name_H-M   'P 1'
#
loop_
_entity.id
_entity.type
_entity.pdbx_description
1 polymer ?
#
loop_
_entity_poly.entity_id
_entity_poly.type
_entity_poly.pdbx_seq_one_letter_code
_entity_poly.pdbx_strand_id
1 'polypeptide(L)'
;MPPEDEVTRLVRQFFGDTGLLFPYIHEESFWKTFAHYRSIGMRTARYSWLALLNMILALATSTTNAAGLGFGDRQAVSEVYYRRAKSLSMTEMMTGANVEAVQGMLLMSQYLQGSQRSVQTWAIHGLAVKAALELGFHSEIALQRFDPLEREIRIRTWYACIVLDRFVPMQIATPV
;
A
#
# COMPACT_ATOMS: atom_id res chain seq x y z
N MET A 1 -13.16 8.03 -10.15
CA MET A 1 -12.57 6.67 -10.13
C MET A 1 -12.69 6.08 -11.52
N PRO A 2 -11.85 5.11 -11.90
CA PRO A 2 -11.98 4.40 -13.17
C PRO A 2 -13.29 3.58 -13.22
N PRO A 3 -13.68 3.10 -14.41
CA PRO A 3 -14.71 2.08 -14.56
C PRO A 3 -14.45 0.86 -13.66
N GLU A 4 -15.52 0.23 -13.18
CA GLU A 4 -15.43 -0.84 -12.17
C GLU A 4 -14.74 -2.10 -12.68
N ASP A 5 -14.98 -2.44 -13.94
CA ASP A 5 -14.32 -3.53 -14.66
C ASP A 5 -12.81 -3.30 -14.74
N GLU A 6 -12.38 -2.07 -14.98
CA GLU A 6 -10.96 -1.69 -14.98
C GLU A 6 -10.35 -1.83 -13.59
N VAL A 7 -11.03 -1.34 -12.54
CA VAL A 7 -10.59 -1.49 -11.15
C VAL A 7 -10.44 -2.97 -10.79
N THR A 8 -11.45 -3.79 -11.10
CA THR A 8 -11.44 -5.23 -10.81
C THR A 8 -10.28 -5.94 -11.51
N ARG A 9 -10.05 -5.62 -12.79
CA ARG A 9 -8.94 -6.17 -13.57
C ARG A 9 -7.58 -5.81 -12.96
N LEU A 10 -7.36 -4.54 -12.62
CA LEU A 10 -6.11 -4.07 -12.04
C LEU A 10 -5.84 -4.65 -10.65
N VAL A 11 -6.87 -4.78 -9.81
CA VAL A 11 -6.73 -5.42 -8.48
C VAL A 11 -6.35 -6.89 -8.63
N ARG A 12 -7.02 -7.66 -9.51
CA ARG A 12 -6.64 -9.06 -9.78
C ARG A 12 -5.19 -9.18 -10.26
N GLN A 13 -4.78 -8.27 -11.14
CA GLN A 13 -3.42 -8.25 -11.64
C GLN A 13 -2.41 -7.95 -10.54
N PHE A 14 -2.70 -6.99 -9.66
CA PHE A 14 -1.86 -6.71 -8.51
C PHE A 14 -1.62 -7.97 -7.67
N PHE A 15 -2.68 -8.67 -7.28
CA PHE A 15 -2.57 -9.90 -6.49
C PHE A 15 -1.91 -11.07 -7.24
N GLY A 16 -1.94 -11.06 -8.58
CA GLY A 16 -1.25 -12.03 -9.43
C GLY A 16 0.23 -11.71 -9.74
N ASP A 17 0.75 -10.57 -9.28
CA ASP A 17 2.11 -10.11 -9.59
C ASP A 17 2.79 -9.47 -8.37
N THR A 18 2.61 -8.16 -8.16
CA THR A 18 3.23 -7.45 -7.02
C THR A 18 2.81 -8.01 -5.66
N GLY A 19 1.55 -8.41 -5.50
CA GLY A 19 1.02 -9.01 -4.28
C GLY A 19 1.59 -10.40 -3.98
N LEU A 20 2.05 -11.14 -5.00
CA LEU A 20 2.78 -12.39 -4.80
C LEU A 20 4.20 -12.14 -4.26
N LEU A 21 4.87 -11.11 -4.79
CA LEU A 21 6.20 -10.71 -4.33
C LEU A 21 6.17 -10.16 -2.90
N PHE A 22 5.08 -9.47 -2.54
CA PHE A 22 4.93 -8.82 -1.24
C PHE A 22 3.58 -9.17 -0.59
N PRO A 23 3.45 -10.37 0.01
CA PRO A 23 2.16 -10.93 0.44
C PRO A 23 1.70 -10.41 1.81
N TYR A 24 1.78 -9.09 2.04
CA TYR A 24 1.36 -8.46 3.29
C TYR A 24 -0.07 -7.91 3.27
N ILE A 25 -0.75 -7.96 2.12
CA ILE A 25 -2.18 -7.65 1.96
C ILE A 25 -2.92 -8.96 1.72
N HIS A 26 -3.92 -9.26 2.56
CA HIS A 26 -4.73 -10.46 2.40
C HIS A 26 -5.81 -10.26 1.33
N GLU A 27 -5.70 -10.98 0.22
CA GLU A 27 -6.55 -10.80 -0.97
C GLU A 27 -8.04 -11.01 -0.67
N GLU A 28 -8.41 -12.08 0.03
CA GLU A 28 -9.81 -12.38 0.31
C GLU A 28 -10.45 -11.29 1.19
N SER A 29 -9.71 -10.80 2.19
CA SER A 29 -10.17 -9.67 3.02
C SER A 29 -10.33 -8.41 2.19
N PHE A 30 -9.40 -8.14 1.27
CA PHE A 30 -9.49 -6.99 0.38
C PHE A 30 -10.76 -7.03 -0.48
N TRP A 31 -11.04 -8.17 -1.11
CA TRP A 31 -12.24 -8.34 -1.95
C TRP A 31 -13.54 -8.24 -1.15
N LYS A 32 -13.58 -8.79 0.06
CA LYS A 32 -14.73 -8.63 0.97
C LYS A 32 -14.99 -7.16 1.27
N THR A 33 -13.95 -6.39 1.62
CA THR A 33 -14.07 -4.96 1.88
C THR A 33 -14.46 -4.17 0.62
N PHE A 34 -13.92 -4.55 -0.55
CA PHE A 34 -14.28 -3.94 -1.82
C PHE A 34 -15.77 -4.16 -2.15
N ALA A 35 -16.27 -5.39 -2.01
CA ALA A 35 -17.68 -5.71 -2.21
C ALA A 35 -18.59 -4.99 -1.21
N HIS A 36 -18.16 -4.86 0.04
CA HIS A 36 -18.89 -4.10 1.06
C HIS A 36 -19.04 -2.63 0.66
N TYR A 37 -17.95 -1.91 0.41
CA TYR A 37 -18.01 -0.50 0.01
C TYR A 37 -18.70 -0.26 -1.34
N ARG A 38 -18.67 -1.26 -2.23
CA ARG A 38 -19.49 -1.23 -3.44
C ARG A 38 -20.99 -1.20 -3.12
N SER A 39 -21.43 -2.02 -2.17
CA SER A 39 -22.85 -2.13 -1.80
C SER A 39 -23.39 -0.88 -1.08
N ILE A 40 -22.57 -0.21 -0.28
CA ILE A 40 -22.98 0.96 0.52
C ILE A 40 -22.49 2.31 -0.06
N GLY A 41 -21.74 2.26 -1.16
CA GLY A 41 -21.17 3.42 -1.85
C GLY A 41 -19.74 3.73 -1.43
N MET A 42 -18.83 3.79 -2.41
CA MET A 42 -17.37 3.96 -2.21
C MET A 42 -16.96 5.22 -1.44
N ARG A 43 -17.82 6.24 -1.38
CA ARG A 43 -17.57 7.48 -0.63
C ARG A 43 -17.63 7.27 0.89
N THR A 44 -18.23 6.18 1.35
CA THR A 44 -18.30 5.82 2.78
C THR A 44 -17.03 5.13 3.26
N ALA A 45 -16.14 4.74 2.34
CA ALA A 45 -14.90 4.07 2.68
C ALA A 45 -13.93 4.97 3.43
N ARG A 46 -13.20 4.38 4.38
CA ARG A 46 -12.10 5.05 5.08
C ARG A 46 -11.07 5.57 4.09
N TYR A 47 -10.46 6.72 4.39
CA TYR A 47 -9.43 7.28 3.52
C TYR A 47 -8.21 6.36 3.45
N SER A 48 -7.84 5.67 4.54
CA SER A 48 -6.81 4.62 4.55
C SER A 48 -7.06 3.54 3.50
N TRP A 49 -8.27 3.00 3.43
CA TRP A 49 -8.62 1.92 2.51
C TRP A 49 -8.66 2.43 1.06
N LEU A 50 -9.21 3.63 0.83
CA LEU A 50 -9.20 4.25 -0.50
C LEU A 50 -7.77 4.56 -0.96
N ALA A 51 -6.89 4.98 -0.06
CA ALA A 51 -5.48 5.20 -0.36
C ALA A 51 -4.80 3.88 -0.75
N LEU A 52 -5.03 2.81 0.01
CA LEU A 52 -4.55 1.47 -0.29
C LEU A 52 -5.02 0.98 -1.67
N LEU A 53 -6.32 1.11 -1.96
CA LEU A 53 -6.88 0.78 -3.28
C LEU A 53 -6.21 1.58 -4.39
N ASN A 54 -6.03 2.90 -4.23
CA ASN A 54 -5.35 3.70 -5.25
C ASN A 54 -3.88 3.28 -5.43
N MET A 55 -3.17 2.88 -4.37
CA MET A 55 -1.81 2.36 -4.52
C MET A 55 -1.75 1.02 -5.26
N ILE A 56 -2.70 0.12 -5.00
CA ILE A 56 -2.86 -1.13 -5.76
C ILE A 56 -3.07 -0.83 -7.25
N LEU A 57 -3.95 0.13 -7.58
CA LEU A 57 -4.18 0.56 -8.96
C LEU A 57 -2.93 1.20 -9.59
N ALA A 58 -2.19 2.02 -8.83
CA ALA A 58 -0.96 2.66 -9.29
C ALA A 58 0.09 1.61 -9.69
N LEU A 59 0.38 0.66 -8.78
CA LEU A 59 1.39 -0.38 -8.99
C LEU A 59 0.98 -1.32 -10.13
N ALA A 60 -0.25 -1.80 -10.14
CA ALA A 60 -0.76 -2.63 -11.23
C ALA A 60 -0.60 -1.91 -12.57
N THR A 61 -0.98 -0.63 -12.66
CA THR A 61 -0.84 0.16 -13.90
C THR A 61 0.62 0.30 -14.33
N SER A 62 1.55 0.52 -13.38
CA SER A 62 2.97 0.66 -13.70
C SER A 62 3.63 -0.65 -14.16
N THR A 63 3.19 -1.82 -13.68
CA THR A 63 3.76 -3.12 -14.08
C THR A 63 3.04 -3.75 -15.29
N THR A 64 1.83 -3.29 -15.61
CA THR A 64 1.03 -3.83 -16.72
C THR A 64 1.67 -3.58 -18.08
N ASN A 65 2.22 -4.61 -18.73
CA ASN A 65 2.52 -4.55 -20.18
C ASN A 65 1.27 -4.75 -21.07
N ALA A 66 0.12 -5.09 -20.48
CA ALA A 66 -1.05 -5.65 -21.17
C ALA A 66 -2.01 -4.65 -21.86
N ALA A 67 -1.79 -3.33 -21.77
CA ALA A 67 -2.82 -2.36 -22.18
C ALA A 67 -2.65 -1.75 -23.59
N GLY A 68 -1.65 -2.16 -24.38
CA GLY A 68 -1.35 -1.49 -25.66
C GLY A 68 -0.92 -0.01 -25.53
N LEU A 69 -0.86 0.50 -24.30
CA LEU A 69 -0.38 1.82 -23.94
C LEU A 69 1.15 1.83 -23.94
N GLY A 70 1.74 2.91 -24.47
CA GLY A 70 3.16 3.16 -24.36
C GLY A 70 3.59 3.25 -22.89
N PHE A 71 4.88 3.02 -22.62
CA PHE A 71 5.44 3.15 -21.26
C PHE A 71 5.12 4.52 -20.62
N GLY A 72 5.21 5.60 -21.40
CA GLY A 72 4.91 6.96 -20.93
C GLY A 72 3.46 7.16 -20.48
N ASP A 73 2.49 6.62 -21.22
CA ASP A 73 1.07 6.74 -20.89
C ASP A 73 0.73 5.98 -19.61
N ARG A 74 1.30 4.76 -19.45
CA ARG A 74 1.14 3.97 -18.23
C ARG A 74 1.66 4.71 -17.00
N GLN A 75 2.82 5.32 -17.11
CA GLN A 75 3.43 6.10 -16.02
C GLN A 75 2.59 7.33 -15.65
N ALA A 76 1.98 8.00 -16.64
CA ALA A 76 1.11 9.13 -16.41
C ALA A 76 -0.17 8.71 -15.66
N VAL A 77 -0.79 7.59 -16.06
CA VAL A 77 -1.99 7.06 -15.40
C VAL A 77 -1.68 6.55 -13.99
N SER A 78 -0.58 5.82 -13.79
CA SER A 78 -0.18 5.34 -12.47
C SER A 78 0.10 6.50 -11.50
N GLU A 79 0.72 7.58 -11.98
CA GLU A 79 0.98 8.79 -11.20
C GLU A 79 -0.32 9.46 -10.73
N VAL A 80 -1.41 9.40 -11.52
CA VAL A 80 -2.73 9.91 -11.08
C VAL A 80 -3.25 9.14 -9.87
N TYR A 81 -3.14 7.81 -9.88
CA TYR A 81 -3.53 6.99 -8.73
C TYR A 81 -2.64 7.24 -7.52
N TYR A 82 -1.32 7.31 -7.71
CA TYR A 82 -0.36 7.65 -6.64
C TYR A 82 -0.69 9.00 -5.99
N ARG A 83 -0.96 10.05 -6.78
CA ARG A 83 -1.31 11.38 -6.24
C ARG A 83 -2.61 11.36 -5.44
N ARG A 84 -3.62 10.60 -5.90
CA ARG A 84 -4.87 10.40 -5.14
C ARG A 84 -4.60 9.69 -3.82
N ALA A 85 -3.83 8.60 -3.84
CA ALA A 85 -3.46 7.88 -2.62
C ALA A 85 -2.73 8.79 -1.63
N LYS A 86 -1.75 9.57 -2.10
CA LYS A 86 -1.01 10.54 -1.27
C LYS A 86 -1.93 11.58 -0.64
N SER A 87 -2.87 12.13 -1.40
CA SER A 87 -3.85 13.09 -0.88
C SER A 87 -4.71 12.47 0.22
N LEU A 88 -5.21 11.24 0.01
CA LEU A 88 -6.03 10.51 0.97
C LEU A 88 -5.25 10.15 2.24
N SER A 89 -3.99 9.71 2.10
CA SER A 89 -3.11 9.42 3.23
C SER A 89 -2.85 10.65 4.10
N MET A 90 -2.64 11.83 3.51
CA MET A 90 -2.47 13.07 4.29
C MET A 90 -3.72 13.43 5.11
N THR A 91 -4.91 13.15 4.58
CA THR A 91 -6.16 13.34 5.32
C THR A 91 -6.29 12.32 6.47
N GLU A 92 -5.95 11.05 6.21
CA GLU A 92 -5.99 9.98 7.23
C GLU A 92 -4.97 10.19 8.36
N MET A 93 -3.83 10.84 8.10
CA MET A 93 -2.84 11.17 9.15
C MET A 93 -3.44 12.02 10.28
N MET A 94 -4.55 12.73 10.03
CA MET A 94 -5.26 13.51 11.04
C MET A 94 -6.22 12.67 11.89
N THR A 95 -6.60 11.46 11.44
CA THR A 95 -7.58 10.58 12.10
C THR A 95 -6.96 9.39 12.85
N GLY A 96 -5.66 9.16 12.65
CA GLY A 96 -4.90 8.09 13.29
C GLY A 96 -4.59 6.93 12.35
N ALA A 97 -3.41 6.31 12.53
CA ALA A 97 -2.96 5.23 11.66
C ALA A 97 -3.75 3.93 11.90
N ASN A 98 -3.86 3.11 10.86
CA ASN A 98 -4.41 1.76 10.91
C ASN A 98 -3.62 0.83 9.95
N VAL A 99 -3.98 -0.46 9.88
CA VAL A 99 -3.27 -1.45 9.04
C VAL A 99 -3.24 -1.04 7.57
N GLU A 100 -4.35 -0.57 7.01
CA GLU A 100 -4.42 -0.16 5.61
C GLU A 100 -3.55 1.08 5.35
N ALA A 101 -3.44 1.99 6.32
CA ALA A 101 -2.56 3.15 6.21
C ALA A 101 -1.09 2.71 6.12
N VAL A 102 -0.66 1.76 6.96
CA VAL A 102 0.69 1.18 6.92
C VAL A 102 0.93 0.49 5.58
N GLN A 103 0.03 -0.40 5.16
CA GLN A 103 0.13 -1.11 3.88
C GLN A 103 0.16 -0.15 2.68
N GLY A 104 -0.66 0.90 2.71
CA GLY A 104 -0.69 1.93 1.66
C GLY A 104 0.63 2.71 1.58
N MET A 105 1.22 3.07 2.71
CA MET A 105 2.54 3.73 2.75
C MET A 105 3.66 2.80 2.26
N LEU A 106 3.61 1.49 2.58
CA LEU A 106 4.57 0.52 2.04
C LEU A 106 4.48 0.42 0.52
N LEU A 107 3.28 0.25 -0.05
CA LEU A 107 3.09 0.25 -1.51
C LEU A 107 3.54 1.58 -2.13
N MET A 108 3.30 2.70 -1.45
CA MET A 108 3.73 4.02 -1.91
C MET A 108 5.25 4.16 -1.96
N SER A 109 5.94 3.66 -0.93
CA SER A 109 7.40 3.58 -0.93
C SER A 109 7.90 2.70 -2.08
N GLN A 110 7.33 1.52 -2.27
CA GLN A 110 7.70 0.60 -3.36
C GLN A 110 7.47 1.21 -4.75
N TYR A 111 6.36 1.92 -4.94
CA TYR A 111 6.09 2.64 -6.19
C TYR A 111 7.15 3.70 -6.49
N LEU A 112 7.63 4.41 -5.45
CA LEU A 112 8.65 5.43 -5.60
C LEU A 112 10.08 4.87 -5.74
N GLN A 113 10.37 3.66 -5.24
CA GLN A 113 11.65 2.97 -5.44
C GLN A 113 12.00 2.84 -6.93
N GLY A 114 11.01 2.63 -7.79
CA GLY A 114 11.18 2.58 -9.25
C GLY A 114 11.42 3.94 -9.93
N SER A 115 11.61 5.03 -9.16
CA SER A 115 11.73 6.40 -9.67
C SER A 115 12.97 7.11 -9.13
N GLN A 116 13.35 8.26 -9.72
CA GLN A 116 14.44 9.11 -9.20
C GLN A 116 14.07 9.89 -7.91
N ARG A 117 13.09 9.42 -7.11
CA ARG A 117 12.56 10.12 -5.92
C ARG A 117 12.99 9.46 -4.61
N SER A 118 14.27 9.09 -4.48
CA SER A 118 14.81 8.35 -3.33
C SER A 118 14.49 8.98 -1.97
N VAL A 119 14.61 10.30 -1.83
CA VAL A 119 14.29 11.00 -0.57
C VAL A 119 12.83 10.79 -0.15
N GLN A 120 11.89 10.85 -1.10
CA GLN A 120 10.47 10.66 -0.80
C GLN A 120 10.18 9.19 -0.43
N THR A 121 10.82 8.25 -1.12
CA THR A 121 10.75 6.82 -0.82
C THR A 121 11.07 6.54 0.64
N TRP A 122 12.19 7.06 1.14
CA TRP A 122 12.66 6.83 2.50
C TRP A 122 11.82 7.56 3.55
N ALA A 123 11.38 8.78 3.25
CA ALA A 123 10.49 9.52 4.14
C ALA A 123 9.17 8.76 4.36
N ILE A 124 8.56 8.25 3.28
CA ILE A 124 7.31 7.50 3.35
C ILE A 124 7.52 6.14 4.03
N HIS A 125 8.64 5.46 3.77
CA HIS A 125 8.97 4.21 4.45
C HIS A 125 9.11 4.41 5.97
N GLY A 126 9.84 5.43 6.41
CA GLY A 126 9.99 5.76 7.83
C GLY A 126 8.64 6.06 8.51
N LEU A 127 7.71 6.72 7.82
CA LEU A 127 6.34 6.91 8.33
C LEU A 127 5.58 5.59 8.47
N ALA A 128 5.74 4.66 7.53
CA ALA A 128 5.13 3.33 7.62
C ALA A 128 5.65 2.54 8.82
N VAL A 129 6.98 2.53 9.02
CA VAL A 129 7.63 1.87 10.17
C VAL A 129 7.16 2.48 11.48
N LYS A 130 7.16 3.82 11.58
CA LYS A 130 6.70 4.53 12.78
C LYS A 130 5.25 4.18 13.11
N ALA A 131 4.35 4.20 12.14
CA ALA A 131 2.95 3.85 12.34
C ALA A 131 2.78 2.37 12.75
N ALA A 132 3.55 1.45 12.16
CA ALA A 132 3.52 0.03 12.54
C ALA A 132 4.00 -0.19 14.00
N LEU A 133 5.00 0.58 14.44
CA LEU A 133 5.46 0.57 15.83
C LEU A 133 4.38 1.11 16.77
N GLU A 134 3.78 2.26 16.47
CA GLU A 134 2.69 2.86 17.26
C GLU A 134 1.48 1.93 17.40
N LEU A 135 1.16 1.17 16.34
CA LEU A 135 0.07 0.19 16.36
C LEU A 135 0.44 -1.14 17.02
N GLY A 136 1.71 -1.33 17.38
CA GLY A 136 2.20 -2.51 18.07
C GLY A 136 2.37 -3.74 17.19
N PHE A 137 2.61 -3.59 15.88
CA PHE A 137 2.76 -4.77 14.99
C PHE A 137 3.99 -5.62 15.32
N HIS A 138 4.97 -5.02 15.99
CA HIS A 138 6.20 -5.66 16.45
C HIS A 138 6.03 -6.45 17.76
N SER A 139 4.93 -6.25 18.49
CA SER A 139 4.73 -6.79 19.83
C SER A 139 3.76 -7.96 19.80
N GLU A 140 4.25 -9.17 20.09
CA GLU A 140 3.40 -10.36 20.19
C GLU A 140 2.28 -10.18 21.21
N ILE A 141 2.57 -9.51 22.34
CA ILE A 141 1.59 -9.19 23.38
C ILE A 141 0.51 -8.27 22.84
N ALA A 142 0.90 -7.17 22.15
CA ALA A 142 -0.07 -6.24 21.57
C ALA A 142 -0.94 -6.88 20.48
N LEU A 143 -0.46 -7.94 19.84
CA LEU A 143 -1.16 -8.68 18.81
C LEU A 143 -2.17 -9.72 19.35
N GLN A 144 -2.08 -10.10 20.63
CA GLN A 144 -2.98 -11.09 21.25
C GLN A 144 -4.45 -10.64 21.24
N ARG A 145 -4.72 -9.32 21.21
CA ARG A 145 -6.07 -8.75 21.16
C ARG A 145 -6.79 -8.92 19.83
N PHE A 146 -6.08 -9.29 18.75
CA PHE A 146 -6.66 -9.48 17.43
C PHE A 146 -6.90 -10.97 17.16
N ASP A 147 -7.90 -11.24 16.31
CA ASP A 147 -8.15 -12.58 15.80
C ASP A 147 -6.95 -13.12 14.98
N PRO A 148 -6.86 -14.44 14.74
CA PRO A 148 -5.70 -15.03 14.08
C PRO A 148 -5.41 -14.47 12.68
N LEU A 149 -6.43 -14.11 11.90
CA LEU A 149 -6.23 -13.59 10.55
C LEU A 149 -5.69 -12.16 10.59
N GLU A 150 -6.33 -11.29 11.37
CA GLU A 150 -5.87 -9.91 11.54
C GLU A 150 -4.47 -9.83 12.15
N ARG A 151 -4.15 -10.75 13.07
CA ARG A 151 -2.81 -10.92 13.64
C ARG A 151 -1.79 -11.25 12.56
N GLU A 152 -2.07 -12.25 11.74
CA GLU A 152 -1.17 -12.65 10.65
C GLU A 152 -0.94 -11.52 9.65
N ILE A 153 -1.98 -10.77 9.29
CA ILE A 153 -1.88 -9.60 8.41
C ILE A 153 -0.91 -8.56 9.00
N ARG A 154 -1.03 -8.26 10.29
CA ARG A 154 -0.16 -7.30 10.98
C ARG A 154 1.28 -7.77 11.06
N ILE A 155 1.49 -9.06 11.35
CA ILE A 155 2.82 -9.69 11.37
C ILE A 155 3.48 -9.61 9.99
N ARG A 156 2.78 -9.99 8.92
CA ARG A 156 3.31 -9.90 7.55
C ARG A 156 3.61 -8.47 7.15
N THR A 157 2.74 -7.53 7.51
CA THR A 157 2.95 -6.10 7.27
C THR A 157 4.19 -5.59 8.01
N TRP A 158 4.42 -6.03 9.26
CA TRP A 158 5.63 -5.71 10.00
C TRP A 158 6.90 -6.29 9.36
N TYR A 159 6.86 -7.55 8.95
CA TYR A 159 8.00 -8.14 8.23
C TYR A 159 8.26 -7.45 6.90
N ALA A 160 7.23 -7.00 6.18
CA ALA A 160 7.40 -6.21 4.97
C ALA A 160 8.12 -4.87 5.25
N CYS A 161 7.79 -4.19 6.37
CA CYS A 161 8.57 -3.03 6.83
C CYS A 161 10.06 -3.38 6.99
N ILE A 162 10.37 -4.46 7.73
CA ILE A 162 11.78 -4.85 8.00
C ILE A 162 12.51 -5.27 6.72
N VAL A 163 11.86 -6.02 5.83
CA VAL A 163 12.49 -6.52 4.61
C VAL A 163 12.84 -5.36 3.67
N LEU A 164 11.93 -4.40 3.50
CA LEU A 164 12.18 -3.22 2.68
C LEU A 164 13.26 -2.31 3.28
N ASP A 165 13.45 -2.33 4.61
CA ASP A 165 14.56 -1.66 5.30
C ASP A 165 15.91 -2.35 5.04
N ARG A 166 15.93 -3.69 4.90
CA ARG A 166 17.15 -4.49 4.67
C ARG A 166 17.66 -4.51 3.22
N PHE A 167 16.85 -4.14 2.24
CA PHE A 167 17.32 -3.88 0.87
C PHE A 167 18.08 -2.53 0.75
N VAL A 168 18.43 -1.92 1.89
CA VAL A 168 19.39 -0.83 2.02
C VAL A 168 20.75 -1.35 2.50
N PRO A 169 21.64 -1.84 1.62
CA PRO A 169 23.04 -1.70 1.90
C PRO A 169 23.42 -0.23 1.72
N MET A 170 23.81 0.43 2.81
CA MET A 170 24.85 1.47 2.78
C MET A 170 24.61 2.67 1.83
N GLN A 171 23.47 3.37 1.93
CA GLN A 171 23.33 4.70 1.27
C GLN A 171 23.08 5.85 2.24
N ILE A 172 22.90 5.59 3.53
CA ILE A 172 22.84 6.64 4.55
C ILE A 172 23.74 6.22 5.72
N ALA A 173 25.03 6.10 5.46
CA ALA A 173 26.03 6.30 6.50
C ALA A 173 26.19 7.82 6.68
N THR A 174 25.25 8.46 7.37
CA THR A 174 25.55 9.76 8.01
C THR A 174 25.99 9.45 9.44
N PRO A 175 27.26 9.70 9.80
CA PRO A 175 27.72 9.54 11.17
C PRO A 175 26.98 10.53 12.08
N VAL A 176 26.77 10.11 13.33
CA VAL A 176 26.40 10.99 14.45
C VAL A 176 27.44 12.07 14.71
#